data_AF-A0A0D2HKW1-F1
#
_entry.id   AF-A0A0D2HKW1-F1
#
_cell.length_a   1.000
_cell.length_b   1.000
_cell.length_c   1.000
_cell.angle_alpha   90.00
_cell.angle_beta   90.00
_cell.angle_gamma   90.00
#
_symmetry.space_group_name_H-M   'P 1'
#
loop_
_entity.id
_entity.type
_entity.pdbx_description
1 polymer ?
#
loop_
_entity_poly.entity_id
_entity_poly.type
_entity_poly.pdbx_seq_one_letter_code
_entity_poly.pdbx_strand_id
1 'polypeptide(L)'
;MSNRFYFGGSDSGSDADDNDASLPFPKPLERSAFLAPDFDAAAFLSSLSNRFQTLEDLQTELRELSQTLNKELVDLVNDNYQDFLALGSTLYGGEEKIEDIRLGLLGFERDIKAVREKVDARRSEVAELLRQKKALRQEASIGQALLEIAERLDLLEDRLEITAPTTKLSAPNVKDGDGEQWGEEWIGETTTNDIDEAFNSDEADGIPSRLKHTTDEYLILKQLASKHSPQHPFLLAQEGRMRKIQEILLSDLEMTIKQETEVKKKQKLLQIRGAVEE
;
A
#
# COMPACT_ATOMS: atom_id res chain seq x y z
N MET A 1 46.72 12.46 19.30
CA MET A 1 46.60 12.55 20.77
C MET A 1 47.46 13.73 21.21
N SER A 2 46.83 14.88 21.41
CA SER A 2 47.50 16.18 21.56
C SER A 2 47.73 16.50 23.03
N ASN A 3 48.98 16.42 23.49
CA ASN A 3 49.39 16.90 24.81
C ASN A 3 49.59 18.42 24.76
N ARG A 4 48.50 19.16 25.04
CA ARG A 4 48.55 20.60 25.33
C ARG A 4 49.02 20.77 26.78
N PHE A 5 50.30 21.07 26.96
CA PHE A 5 50.86 21.46 28.25
C PHE A 5 50.23 22.78 28.70
N TYR A 6 49.36 22.71 29.71
CA TYR A 6 48.91 23.85 30.50
C TYR A 6 49.96 24.09 31.60
N PHE A 7 50.73 25.17 31.46
CA PHE A 7 51.46 25.73 32.60
C PHE A 7 50.47 26.51 33.49
N GLY A 8 49.76 25.78 34.33
CA GLY A 8 49.08 26.32 35.51
C GLY A 8 50.04 26.28 36.69
N GLY A 9 50.79 27.35 36.90
CA GLY A 9 51.57 27.54 38.13
C GLY A 9 50.62 27.96 39.25
N SER A 10 50.28 27.03 40.14
CA SER A 10 49.74 27.36 41.46
C SER A 10 50.81 28.11 42.24
N ASP A 11 50.56 29.39 42.51
CA ASP A 11 51.32 30.13 43.51
C ASP A 11 50.65 29.90 44.88
N SER A 12 51.35 29.17 45.74
CA SER A 12 51.05 29.02 47.17
C SER A 12 52.38 28.82 47.87
N GLY A 13 53.13 29.92 47.98
CA GLY A 13 54.29 30.10 48.84
C GLY A 13 54.01 31.15 49.90
N SER A 14 53.96 30.69 51.14
CA SER A 14 53.71 31.34 52.43
C SER A 14 54.43 32.67 52.72
N ASP A 15 53.74 33.50 53.52
CA ASP A 15 54.18 34.65 54.30
C ASP A 15 55.64 34.60 54.79
N ALA A 16 56.43 35.55 54.32
CA ALA A 16 57.61 36.07 55.02
C ALA A 16 57.52 37.61 54.98
N ASP A 17 57.45 38.19 56.17
CA ASP A 17 57.35 39.62 56.47
C ASP A 17 58.69 40.30 56.15
N ASP A 18 58.86 40.77 54.90
CA ASP A 18 59.94 41.65 54.48
C ASP A 18 59.36 43.00 54.02
N ASN A 19 59.45 43.98 54.92
CA ASN A 19 59.29 45.40 54.64
C ASN A 19 60.46 45.91 53.79
N ASP A 20 60.53 45.49 52.53
CA ASP A 20 61.32 46.15 51.49
C ASP A 20 60.36 46.50 50.35
N ALA A 21 60.30 47.78 49.99
CA ALA A 21 59.39 48.27 48.96
C ALA A 21 59.68 47.54 47.66
N SER A 22 58.87 46.52 47.32
CA SER A 22 58.95 45.83 46.04
C SER A 22 58.70 46.86 44.95
N LEU A 23 59.79 47.40 44.39
CA LEU A 23 59.75 48.41 43.35
C LEU A 23 58.86 47.86 42.23
N PRO A 24 57.92 48.65 41.71
CA PRO A 24 57.00 48.17 40.69
C PRO A 24 57.78 47.91 39.40
N PHE A 25 58.20 46.66 39.19
CA PHE A 25 58.76 46.22 37.93
C PHE A 25 57.65 46.20 36.86
N PRO A 26 57.92 46.67 35.63
CA PRO A 26 56.95 46.60 34.56
C PRO A 26 56.61 45.14 34.25
N LYS A 27 55.32 44.78 34.33
CA LYS A 27 54.83 43.48 33.88
C LYS A 27 55.06 43.37 32.36
N PRO A 28 55.51 42.23 31.81
CA PRO A 28 55.65 42.05 30.37
C PRO A 28 54.36 42.35 29.61
N LEU A 29 54.46 42.80 28.36
CA LEU A 29 53.32 43.01 27.46
C LEU A 29 52.60 41.68 27.20
N GLU A 30 51.32 41.61 27.57
CA GLU A 30 50.50 40.42 27.32
C GLU A 30 50.09 40.35 25.84
N ARG A 31 50.35 39.21 25.19
CA ARG A 31 50.00 38.98 23.78
C ARG A 31 48.50 39.11 23.50
N SER A 32 47.66 38.77 24.49
CA SER A 32 46.20 38.86 24.42
C SER A 32 45.71 40.27 24.10
N ALA A 33 46.42 41.31 24.53
CA ALA A 33 46.04 42.69 24.29
C ALA A 33 46.08 43.08 22.80
N PHE A 34 46.85 42.36 21.98
CA PHE A 34 46.97 42.58 20.53
C PHE A 34 45.96 41.77 19.70
N LEU A 35 45.14 40.92 20.33
CA LEU A 35 44.17 40.05 19.63
C LEU A 35 42.77 40.65 19.51
N ALA A 36 42.55 41.87 20.04
CA ALA A 36 41.27 42.53 19.94
C ALA A 36 40.98 42.95 18.48
N PRO A 37 39.78 42.71 17.94
CA PRO A 37 39.44 43.06 16.55
C PRO A 37 39.47 44.58 16.29
N ASP A 38 39.26 45.39 17.33
CA ASP A 38 39.26 46.86 17.28
C ASP A 38 40.52 47.46 17.92
N PHE A 39 41.67 46.80 17.78
CA PHE A 39 42.92 47.26 18.37
C PHE A 39 43.32 48.66 17.85
N ASP A 40 43.35 49.65 18.74
CA ASP A 40 43.93 50.97 18.48
C ASP A 40 45.27 51.12 19.23
N ALA A 41 46.34 51.32 18.48
CA ALA A 41 47.68 51.50 19.01
C ALA A 41 47.80 52.74 19.91
N ALA A 42 47.08 53.83 19.61
CA ALA A 42 47.13 55.05 20.41
C ALA A 42 46.44 54.84 21.77
N ALA A 43 45.23 54.28 21.78
CA ALA A 43 44.53 53.89 23.00
C ALA A 43 45.34 52.87 23.83
N PHE A 44 45.95 51.87 23.18
CA PHE A 44 46.77 50.86 23.85
C PHE A 44 47.99 51.49 24.55
N LEU A 45 48.78 52.30 23.83
CA LEU A 45 49.93 53.00 24.42
C LEU A 45 49.52 53.96 25.55
N SER A 46 48.36 54.62 25.43
CA SER A 46 47.85 55.49 26.50
C SER A 46 47.50 54.73 27.78
N SER A 47 46.97 53.50 27.66
CA SER A 47 46.65 52.66 28.82
C SER A 47 47.88 52.11 29.54
N LEU A 48 49.04 52.10 28.88
CA LEU A 48 50.33 51.67 29.43
C LEU A 48 51.05 52.77 30.24
N SER A 49 50.53 53.99 30.27
CA SER A 49 51.12 55.12 31.03
C SER A 49 51.26 54.88 32.54
N ASN A 50 50.49 53.94 33.11
CA ASN A 50 50.56 53.54 34.52
C ASN A 50 51.70 52.55 34.83
N ARG A 51 52.48 52.16 33.82
CA ARG A 51 53.62 51.25 33.95
C ARG A 51 54.88 52.09 34.11
N PHE A 52 55.58 51.94 35.24
CA PHE A 52 56.81 52.68 35.58
C PHE A 52 58.03 52.25 34.73
N GLN A 53 57.88 52.30 33.40
CA GLN A 53 58.88 51.88 32.40
C GLN A 53 59.34 53.10 31.59
N THR A 54 60.60 53.13 31.17
CA THR A 54 61.06 54.17 30.25
C THR A 54 60.50 53.93 28.86
N LEU A 55 60.34 54.99 28.06
CA LEU A 55 59.89 54.87 26.68
C LEU A 55 60.86 54.03 25.84
N GLU A 56 62.16 54.07 26.17
CA GLU A 56 63.20 53.29 25.50
C GLU A 56 63.01 51.79 25.78
N ASP A 57 62.75 51.40 27.03
CA ASP A 57 62.47 50.01 27.41
C ASP A 57 61.17 49.48 26.79
N LEU A 58 60.13 50.31 26.70
CA LEU A 58 58.89 49.92 26.01
C LEU A 58 59.13 49.72 24.51
N GLN A 59 59.97 50.57 23.91
CA GLN A 59 60.30 50.47 22.50
C GLN A 59 61.13 49.21 22.20
N THR A 60 62.08 48.85 23.07
CA THR A 60 62.85 47.61 22.91
C THR A 60 61.95 46.38 23.10
N GLU A 61 61.09 46.37 24.12
CA GLU A 61 60.15 45.27 24.36
C GLU A 61 59.18 45.06 23.18
N LEU A 62 58.64 46.13 22.60
CA LEU A 62 57.79 46.05 21.41
C LEU A 62 58.55 45.56 20.17
N ARG A 63 59.83 45.97 20.00
CA ARG A 63 60.66 45.48 18.90
C ARG A 63 60.98 44.00 19.05
N GLU A 64 61.31 43.55 20.27
CA GLU A 64 61.56 42.13 20.56
C GLU A 64 60.31 41.29 20.34
N LEU A 65 59.15 41.76 20.82
CA LEU A 65 57.86 41.11 20.56
C LEU A 65 57.58 41.02 19.06
N SER A 66 57.80 42.10 18.30
CA SER A 66 57.64 42.10 16.84
C SER A 66 58.58 41.12 16.14
N GLN A 67 59.84 41.04 16.55
CA GLN A 67 60.80 40.08 15.98
C GLN A 67 60.40 38.63 16.31
N THR A 68 59.95 38.39 17.54
CA THR A 68 59.47 37.08 17.98
C THR A 68 58.23 36.66 17.19
N LEU A 69 57.27 37.56 17.02
CA LEU A 69 56.06 37.30 16.22
C LEU A 69 56.39 37.07 14.74
N ASN A 70 57.33 37.82 14.17
CA ASN A 70 57.77 37.58 12.80
C ASN A 70 58.41 36.20 12.64
N LYS A 71 59.21 35.77 13.63
CA LYS A 71 59.79 34.43 13.63
C LYS A 71 58.70 33.35 13.78
N GLU A 72 57.81 33.51 14.75
CA GLU A 72 56.67 32.60 14.95
C GLU A 72 55.78 32.51 13.70
N LEU A 73 55.56 33.62 12.98
CA LEU A 73 54.82 33.62 11.72
C LEU A 73 55.54 32.80 10.64
N VAL A 74 56.85 32.99 10.48
CA VAL A 74 57.64 32.22 9.52
C VAL A 74 57.66 30.74 9.89
N ASP A 75 57.82 30.41 11.17
CA ASP A 75 57.79 29.04 11.66
C ASP A 75 56.40 28.42 11.43
N LEU A 76 55.31 29.12 11.73
CA LEU A 76 53.94 28.65 11.52
C LEU A 76 53.60 28.48 10.04
N VAL A 77 54.11 29.36 9.17
CA VAL A 77 53.98 29.20 7.72
C VAL A 77 54.76 27.98 7.26
N ASN A 78 56.00 27.80 7.70
CA ASN A 78 56.82 26.65 7.32
C ASN A 78 56.23 25.32 7.82
N ASP A 79 55.74 25.30 9.06
CA ASP A 79 55.14 24.12 9.69
C ASP A 79 53.86 23.71 8.96
N ASN A 80 52.99 24.68 8.62
CA ASN A 80 51.73 24.40 7.95
C ASN A 80 51.84 24.37 6.41
N TYR A 81 52.98 24.74 5.83
CA TYR A 81 53.14 24.80 4.37
C TYR A 81 52.83 23.46 3.71
N GLN A 82 53.28 22.37 4.33
CA GLN A 82 53.01 21.00 3.85
C GLN A 82 51.52 20.67 3.88
N ASP A 83 50.81 21.09 4.93
CA ASP A 83 49.36 20.87 5.05
C ASP A 83 48.58 21.68 4.00
N PHE A 84 48.97 22.93 3.74
CA PHE A 84 48.34 23.74 2.69
C PHE A 84 48.59 23.19 1.28
N LEU A 85 49.79 22.67 1.01
CA LEU A 85 50.07 21.99 -0.26
C LEU A 85 49.31 20.65 -0.38
N ALA A 86 49.21 19.89 0.71
CA ALA A 86 48.41 18.67 0.75
C ALA A 86 46.92 18.96 0.53
N LEU A 87 46.39 20.02 1.14
CA LEU A 87 45.01 20.45 0.93
C LEU A 87 44.78 20.93 -0.51
N GLY A 88 45.70 21.71 -1.07
CA GLY A 88 45.64 22.15 -2.46
C GLY A 88 45.66 20.98 -3.44
N SER A 89 46.54 20.00 -3.22
CA SER A 89 46.64 18.81 -4.07
C SER A 89 45.45 17.85 -3.94
N THR A 90 44.78 17.80 -2.79
CA THR A 90 43.55 17.00 -2.60
C THR A 90 42.30 17.69 -3.14
N LEU A 91 42.22 19.01 -3.05
CA LEU A 91 41.17 19.79 -3.74
C LEU A 91 41.36 19.76 -5.25
N TYR A 92 42.60 19.75 -5.72
CA TYR A 92 42.90 19.63 -7.14
C TYR A 92 42.45 18.25 -7.66
N GLY A 93 41.49 18.23 -8.58
CA GLY A 93 40.81 17.02 -9.04
C GLY A 93 39.62 16.58 -8.16
N GLY A 94 39.36 17.27 -7.05
CA GLY A 94 38.12 17.09 -6.28
C GLY A 94 36.88 17.54 -7.07
N GLU A 95 37.02 18.60 -7.87
CA GLU A 95 35.97 19.08 -8.77
C GLU A 95 35.56 18.01 -9.80
N GLU A 96 36.53 17.36 -10.46
CA GLU A 96 36.28 16.26 -11.41
C GLU A 96 35.52 15.10 -10.74
N LYS A 97 35.93 14.69 -9.52
CA LYS A 97 35.21 13.65 -8.77
C LYS A 97 33.78 14.05 -8.41
N ILE A 98 33.55 15.32 -8.08
CA ILE A 98 32.21 15.85 -7.80
C ILE A 98 31.38 15.85 -9.08
N GLU A 99 31.97 16.23 -10.22
CA GLU A 99 31.30 16.16 -11.53
C GLU A 99 30.94 14.72 -11.90
N ASP A 100 31.84 13.76 -11.72
CA ASP A 100 31.57 12.34 -11.95
C ASP A 100 30.41 11.82 -11.10
N ILE A 101 30.40 12.17 -9.81
CA ILE A 101 29.29 11.81 -8.90
C ILE A 101 27.99 12.47 -9.38
N ARG A 102 28.04 13.74 -9.78
CA ARG A 102 26.87 14.47 -10.30
C ARG A 102 26.34 13.82 -11.58
N LEU A 103 27.20 13.41 -12.50
CA LEU A 103 26.83 12.69 -13.72
C LEU A 103 26.21 11.33 -13.39
N GLY A 104 26.79 10.60 -12.44
CA GLY A 104 26.23 9.35 -11.93
C GLY A 104 24.83 9.53 -11.34
N LEU A 105 24.65 10.55 -10.50
CA LEU A 105 23.34 10.88 -9.89
C LEU A 105 22.29 11.27 -10.94
N LEU A 106 22.67 12.03 -11.97
CA LEU A 106 21.79 12.36 -13.10
C LEU A 106 21.40 11.11 -13.89
N GLY A 107 22.33 10.16 -14.07
CA GLY A 107 22.07 8.84 -14.66
C GLY A 107 21.03 8.06 -13.85
N PHE A 108 21.23 7.96 -12.53
CA PHE A 108 20.27 7.30 -11.63
C PHE A 108 18.90 7.98 -11.64
N GLU A 109 18.84 9.32 -11.66
CA GLU A 109 17.57 10.04 -11.73
C GLU A 109 16.81 9.68 -13.01
N ARG A 110 17.50 9.60 -14.15
CA ARG A 110 16.92 9.17 -15.43
C ARG A 110 16.41 7.74 -15.37
N ASP A 111 17.19 6.82 -14.82
CA ASP A 111 16.82 5.41 -14.73
C ASP A 111 15.60 5.21 -13.83
N ILE A 112 15.54 5.90 -12.69
CA ILE A 112 14.39 5.87 -11.78
C ILE A 112 13.14 6.42 -12.47
N LYS A 113 13.25 7.51 -13.23
CA LYS A 113 12.12 8.04 -14.02
C LYS A 113 11.63 7.04 -15.05
N ALA A 114 12.54 6.40 -15.79
CA ALA A 114 12.18 5.39 -16.78
C ALA A 114 11.51 4.15 -16.15
N VAL A 115 11.98 3.71 -14.98
CA VAL A 115 11.34 2.62 -14.23
C VAL A 115 9.94 3.05 -13.75
N ARG A 116 9.80 4.26 -13.23
CA ARG A 116 8.51 4.80 -12.78
C ARG A 116 7.49 4.83 -13.92
N GLU A 117 7.87 5.34 -15.09
CA GLU A 117 7.00 5.37 -16.27
C GLU A 117 6.53 3.97 -16.68
N LYS A 118 7.42 2.97 -16.66
CA LYS A 118 7.06 1.57 -16.95
C LYS A 118 6.08 0.99 -15.91
N VAL A 119 6.29 1.30 -14.63
CA VAL A 119 5.40 0.86 -13.54
C VAL A 119 4.02 1.51 -13.68
N ASP A 120 3.97 2.80 -13.97
CA ASP A 120 2.71 3.52 -14.15
C ASP A 120 1.93 3.00 -15.37
N ALA A 121 2.62 2.71 -16.49
CA ALA A 121 2.00 2.09 -17.67
C ALA A 121 1.44 0.69 -17.37
N ARG A 122 2.20 -0.14 -16.64
CA ARG A 122 1.73 -1.48 -16.27
C ARG A 122 0.56 -1.41 -15.28
N ARG A 123 0.56 -0.42 -14.38
CA ARG A 123 -0.55 -0.18 -13.46
C ARG A 123 -1.83 0.17 -14.21
N SER A 124 -1.77 1.04 -15.23
CA SER A 124 -2.95 1.37 -16.04
C SER A 124 -3.48 0.14 -16.79
N GLU A 125 -2.59 -0.66 -17.39
CA GLU A 125 -2.97 -1.88 -18.10
C GLU A 125 -3.67 -2.89 -17.16
N VAL A 126 -3.11 -3.11 -15.97
CA VAL A 126 -3.73 -4.00 -14.96
C VAL A 126 -5.09 -3.47 -14.52
N ALA A 127 -5.25 -2.15 -14.34
CA ALA A 127 -6.53 -1.57 -13.98
C ALA A 127 -7.60 -1.78 -15.07
N GLU A 128 -7.23 -1.67 -16.34
CA GLU A 128 -8.11 -1.96 -17.47
C GLU A 128 -8.49 -3.45 -17.53
N LEU A 129 -7.50 -4.34 -17.37
CA LEU A 129 -7.73 -5.79 -17.33
C LEU A 129 -8.64 -6.21 -16.17
N LEU A 130 -8.49 -5.59 -14.99
CA LEU A 130 -9.38 -5.85 -13.85
C LEU A 130 -10.81 -5.38 -14.13
N ARG A 131 -10.98 -4.24 -14.82
CA ARG A 131 -12.30 -3.76 -15.24
C ARG A 131 -12.95 -4.73 -16.23
N GLN A 132 -12.20 -5.22 -17.20
CA GLN A 132 -12.65 -6.22 -18.17
C GLN A 132 -13.00 -7.54 -17.48
N LYS A 133 -12.15 -8.03 -16.56
CA LYS A 133 -12.43 -9.22 -15.76
C LYS A 133 -13.71 -9.09 -14.95
N LYS A 134 -13.96 -7.91 -14.35
CA LYS A 134 -15.20 -7.67 -13.60
C LYS A 134 -16.43 -7.71 -14.52
N ALA A 135 -16.36 -7.11 -15.70
CA ALA A 135 -17.45 -7.14 -16.67
C ALA A 135 -17.74 -8.57 -17.16
N LEU A 136 -16.68 -9.33 -17.53
CA LEU A 136 -16.80 -10.73 -17.93
C LEU A 136 -17.37 -11.60 -16.80
N ARG A 137 -16.99 -11.36 -15.54
CA ARG A 137 -17.55 -12.10 -14.40
C ARG A 137 -19.05 -11.82 -14.22
N GLN A 138 -19.48 -10.58 -14.44
CA GLN A 138 -20.90 -10.23 -14.41
C GLN A 138 -21.66 -10.92 -15.53
N GLU A 139 -21.15 -10.87 -16.76
CA GLU A 139 -21.73 -11.55 -17.91
C GLU A 139 -21.79 -13.07 -17.71
N ALA A 140 -20.71 -13.68 -17.22
CA ALA A 140 -20.67 -15.09 -16.88
C ALA A 140 -21.67 -15.46 -15.77
N SER A 141 -21.82 -14.62 -14.74
CA SER A 141 -22.81 -14.87 -13.68
C SER A 141 -24.25 -14.80 -14.21
N ILE A 142 -24.53 -13.91 -15.16
CA ILE A 142 -25.83 -13.84 -15.83
C ILE A 142 -26.02 -15.09 -16.69
N GLY A 143 -25.01 -15.50 -17.46
CA GLY A 143 -25.04 -16.72 -18.25
C GLY A 143 -25.31 -17.98 -17.42
N GLN A 144 -24.61 -18.13 -16.29
CA GLN A 144 -24.81 -19.23 -15.34
C GLN A 144 -26.22 -19.24 -14.76
N ALA A 145 -26.74 -18.08 -14.34
CA ALA A 145 -28.10 -17.99 -13.82
C ALA A 145 -29.16 -18.30 -14.89
N LEU A 146 -28.95 -17.86 -16.14
CA LEU A 146 -29.85 -18.19 -17.25
C LEU A 146 -29.83 -19.68 -17.57
N LEU A 147 -28.66 -20.33 -17.46
CA LEU A 147 -28.51 -21.77 -17.67
C LEU A 147 -29.16 -22.56 -16.53
N GLU A 148 -29.01 -22.12 -15.28
CA GLU A 148 -29.73 -22.69 -14.14
C GLU A 148 -31.26 -22.58 -14.30
N ILE A 149 -31.76 -21.44 -14.78
CA ILE A 149 -33.18 -21.27 -15.10
C ILE A 149 -33.61 -22.26 -16.19
N ALA A 150 -32.80 -22.45 -17.24
CA ALA A 150 -33.09 -23.39 -18.31
C ALA A 150 -33.17 -24.83 -17.82
N GLU A 151 -32.19 -25.27 -17.04
CA GLU A 151 -32.14 -26.63 -16.48
C GLU A 151 -33.32 -26.89 -15.53
N ARG A 152 -33.62 -25.95 -14.62
CA ARG A 152 -34.79 -26.07 -13.74
C ARG A 152 -36.10 -26.09 -14.51
N LEU A 153 -36.20 -25.34 -15.60
CA LEU A 153 -37.38 -25.34 -16.47
C LEU A 153 -37.55 -26.70 -17.16
N ASP A 154 -36.47 -27.27 -17.70
CA ASP A 154 -36.47 -28.58 -18.34
C ASP A 154 -36.85 -29.68 -17.34
N LEU A 155 -36.28 -29.65 -16.12
CA LEU A 155 -36.60 -30.59 -15.04
C LEU A 155 -38.08 -30.51 -14.62
N LEU A 156 -38.64 -29.30 -14.53
CA LEU A 156 -40.06 -29.10 -14.22
C LEU A 156 -40.95 -29.63 -15.34
N GLU A 157 -40.62 -29.39 -16.61
CA GLU A 157 -41.38 -29.93 -17.74
C GLU A 157 -41.36 -31.45 -17.79
N ASP A 158 -40.20 -32.07 -17.55
CA ASP A 158 -40.06 -33.51 -17.48
C ASP A 158 -40.87 -34.11 -16.32
N ARG A 159 -40.87 -33.44 -15.15
CA ARG A 159 -41.63 -33.88 -13.97
C ARG A 159 -43.14 -33.72 -14.12
N LEU A 160 -43.57 -32.68 -14.83
CA LEU A 160 -44.98 -32.41 -15.15
C LEU A 160 -45.44 -33.14 -16.42
N GLU A 161 -44.58 -33.95 -17.03
CA GLU A 161 -44.85 -34.74 -18.24
C GLU A 161 -45.39 -33.88 -19.41
N ILE A 162 -44.95 -32.62 -19.47
CA ILE A 162 -45.39 -31.64 -20.48
C ILE A 162 -44.77 -31.94 -21.84
N THR A 163 -43.75 -32.80 -21.86
CA THR A 163 -43.03 -33.18 -23.07
C THR A 163 -43.85 -34.15 -23.92
N ALA A 164 -44.64 -33.57 -24.83
CA ALA A 164 -45.01 -34.21 -26.10
C ALA A 164 -43.74 -34.86 -26.72
N PRO A 165 -43.85 -36.01 -27.44
CA PRO A 165 -42.71 -36.83 -27.79
C PRO A 165 -41.84 -36.15 -28.84
N THR A 166 -40.92 -35.30 -28.40
CA THR A 166 -39.82 -34.80 -29.23
C THR A 166 -38.54 -35.43 -28.73
N THR A 167 -38.25 -36.58 -29.35
CA THR A 167 -36.91 -37.02 -29.73
C THR A 167 -35.84 -36.75 -28.69
N LYS A 168 -35.66 -37.71 -27.79
CA LYS A 168 -34.38 -37.92 -27.09
C LYS A 168 -33.30 -38.01 -28.17
N LEU A 169 -32.61 -36.89 -28.39
CA LEU A 169 -31.38 -36.87 -29.17
C LEU A 169 -30.35 -37.62 -28.33
N SER A 170 -30.14 -38.86 -28.75
CA SER A 170 -29.02 -39.71 -28.41
C SER A 170 -27.75 -38.87 -28.30
N ALA A 171 -27.14 -38.88 -27.11
CA ALA A 171 -25.82 -38.32 -26.91
C ALA A 171 -24.85 -38.86 -27.99
N PRO A 172 -24.17 -38.00 -28.76
CA PRO A 172 -23.11 -38.46 -29.63
C PRO A 172 -21.91 -38.80 -28.75
N ASN A 173 -21.58 -40.09 -28.73
CA ASN A 173 -20.31 -40.63 -28.28
C ASN A 173 -19.17 -39.99 -29.09
N VAL A 174 -18.56 -38.92 -28.59
CA VAL A 174 -17.32 -38.35 -29.12
C VAL A 174 -16.17 -38.89 -28.28
N LYS A 175 -15.49 -39.89 -28.84
CA LYS A 175 -14.11 -40.22 -28.52
C LYS A 175 -13.19 -39.30 -29.34
N ASP A 176 -12.09 -38.92 -28.70
CA ASP A 176 -10.83 -38.37 -29.24
C ASP A 176 -10.78 -36.87 -29.55
N GLY A 177 -9.83 -36.19 -28.87
CA GLY A 177 -9.41 -34.82 -29.18
C GLY A 177 -8.59 -34.19 -28.05
N ASP A 178 -7.29 -34.50 -28.03
CA ASP A 178 -6.21 -33.81 -27.30
C ASP A 178 -6.37 -32.28 -27.34
N GLY A 179 -6.39 -31.63 -26.17
CA GLY A 179 -6.60 -30.19 -26.04
C GLY A 179 -6.60 -29.71 -24.59
N GLU A 180 -5.39 -29.47 -24.09
CA GLU A 180 -5.01 -28.54 -23.01
C GLU A 180 -5.95 -28.44 -21.78
N GLN A 181 -5.48 -29.03 -20.69
CA GLN A 181 -6.00 -28.92 -19.33
C GLN A 181 -5.98 -27.44 -18.86
N TRP A 182 -7.10 -26.74 -19.05
CA TRP A 182 -7.32 -25.42 -18.46
C TRP A 182 -7.53 -25.58 -16.95
N GLY A 183 -6.66 -24.93 -16.17
CA GLY A 183 -6.58 -25.05 -14.72
C GLY A 183 -7.92 -24.84 -14.01
N GLU A 184 -8.35 -25.89 -13.32
CA GLU A 184 -9.36 -25.88 -12.25
C GLU A 184 -8.90 -24.97 -11.09
N GLU A 185 -9.11 -23.66 -11.21
CA GLU A 185 -8.93 -22.73 -10.08
C GLU A 185 -10.04 -21.67 -9.98
N TRP A 186 -11.17 -21.87 -10.67
CA TRP A 186 -12.33 -20.99 -10.62
C TRP A 186 -13.67 -21.72 -10.44
N ILE A 187 -13.67 -22.83 -9.70
CA ILE A 187 -14.91 -23.32 -9.06
C ILE A 187 -14.97 -22.61 -7.72
N GLY A 188 -15.47 -21.38 -7.73
CA GLY A 188 -15.87 -20.71 -6.51
C GLY A 188 -16.96 -21.56 -5.89
N GLU A 189 -16.62 -22.21 -4.77
CA GLU A 189 -17.50 -22.67 -3.68
C GLU A 189 -18.99 -22.68 -4.05
N THR A 190 -19.34 -23.50 -5.05
CA THR A 190 -20.69 -23.97 -5.19
C THR A 190 -20.75 -25.05 -4.16
N THR A 191 -21.24 -24.69 -2.97
CA THR A 191 -21.70 -25.65 -1.98
C THR A 191 -22.52 -26.68 -2.77
N THR A 192 -21.92 -27.86 -2.94
CA THR A 192 -22.63 -29.10 -3.20
C THR A 192 -23.61 -29.23 -2.06
N ASN A 193 -24.77 -28.61 -2.22
CA ASN A 193 -25.98 -29.05 -1.56
C ASN A 193 -26.40 -30.35 -2.26
N ASP A 194 -25.54 -31.37 -2.16
CA ASP A 194 -25.95 -32.76 -2.02
C ASP A 194 -26.61 -32.84 -0.63
N ILE A 195 -27.77 -32.18 -0.58
CA ILE A 195 -28.74 -32.37 0.46
C ILE A 195 -29.48 -33.63 0.00
N ASP A 196 -28.81 -34.77 0.19
CA ASP A 196 -29.46 -36.02 0.59
C ASP A 196 -30.08 -35.78 1.97
N GLU A 197 -31.08 -34.90 2.05
CA GLU A 197 -32.03 -34.92 3.16
C GLU A 197 -32.89 -36.15 2.93
N ALA A 198 -32.40 -37.25 3.51
CA ALA A 198 -33.25 -38.28 4.08
C ALA A 198 -34.19 -37.64 5.13
N PHE A 199 -35.11 -36.78 4.68
CA PHE A 199 -36.26 -36.33 5.47
C PHE A 199 -37.40 -37.33 5.25
N ASN A 200 -37.22 -38.49 5.85
CA ASN A 200 -38.34 -39.22 6.41
C ASN A 200 -38.84 -38.42 7.62
N SER A 201 -39.62 -37.37 7.39
CA SER A 201 -40.52 -36.86 8.42
C SER A 201 -41.76 -36.25 7.79
N ASP A 202 -42.90 -36.77 8.22
CA ASP A 202 -44.25 -36.27 8.02
C ASP A 202 -44.93 -36.48 6.65
N GLU A 203 -45.36 -37.73 6.47
CA GLU A 203 -46.67 -38.10 5.89
C GLU A 203 -47.87 -37.49 6.68
N ALA A 204 -47.63 -36.48 7.54
CA ALA A 204 -48.63 -35.75 8.30
C ALA A 204 -49.25 -34.58 7.51
N ASP A 205 -48.70 -34.20 6.36
CA ASP A 205 -49.09 -32.95 5.70
C ASP A 205 -50.06 -33.10 4.51
N GLY A 206 -50.44 -34.33 4.13
CA GLY A 206 -51.53 -34.66 3.19
C GLY A 206 -51.52 -34.02 1.80
N ILE A 207 -50.53 -33.21 1.46
CA ILE A 207 -50.27 -32.77 0.09
C ILE A 207 -49.34 -33.83 -0.52
N PRO A 208 -49.62 -34.33 -1.74
CA PRO A 208 -48.69 -35.25 -2.40
C PRO A 208 -47.31 -34.59 -2.47
N SER A 209 -46.30 -35.26 -1.91
CA SER A 209 -44.92 -34.74 -1.79
C SER A 209 -44.38 -34.29 -3.15
N ARG A 210 -44.77 -34.98 -4.23
CA ARG A 210 -44.47 -34.61 -5.61
C ARG A 210 -45.01 -33.21 -5.96
N LEU A 211 -46.24 -32.88 -5.61
CA LEU A 211 -46.84 -31.58 -5.92
C LEU A 211 -46.23 -30.46 -5.10
N LYS A 212 -45.93 -30.69 -3.82
CA LYS A 212 -45.20 -29.71 -2.99
C LYS A 212 -43.84 -29.39 -3.62
N HIS A 213 -43.10 -30.43 -3.96
CA HIS A 213 -41.76 -30.27 -4.49
C HIS A 213 -41.75 -29.56 -5.84
N THR A 214 -42.71 -29.87 -6.73
CA THR A 214 -42.85 -29.15 -8.01
C THR A 214 -43.32 -27.71 -7.81
N THR A 215 -44.20 -27.43 -6.84
CA THR A 215 -44.57 -26.05 -6.50
C THR A 215 -43.39 -25.26 -5.96
N ASP A 216 -42.59 -25.86 -5.09
CA ASP A 216 -41.43 -25.20 -4.49
C ASP A 216 -40.36 -24.91 -5.55
N GLU A 217 -40.09 -25.86 -6.45
CA GLU A 217 -39.18 -25.66 -7.59
C GLU A 217 -39.65 -24.55 -8.53
N TYR A 218 -40.95 -24.49 -8.82
CA TYR A 218 -41.53 -23.43 -9.65
C TYR A 218 -41.42 -22.05 -8.97
N LEU A 219 -41.65 -21.96 -7.65
CA LEU A 219 -41.48 -20.73 -6.90
C LEU A 219 -40.02 -20.26 -6.90
N ILE A 220 -39.06 -21.18 -6.75
CA ILE A 220 -37.64 -20.82 -6.86
C ILE A 220 -37.31 -20.34 -8.27
N LEU A 221 -37.82 -21.01 -9.30
CA LEU A 221 -37.64 -20.59 -10.70
C LEU A 221 -38.21 -19.18 -10.93
N LYS A 222 -39.40 -18.89 -10.39
CA LYS A 222 -40.02 -17.56 -10.46
C LYS A 222 -39.17 -16.50 -9.74
N GLN A 223 -38.63 -16.82 -8.57
CA GLN A 223 -37.72 -15.93 -7.85
C GLN A 223 -36.43 -15.68 -8.63
N LEU A 224 -35.81 -16.71 -9.20
CA LEU A 224 -34.62 -16.58 -10.04
C LEU A 224 -34.92 -15.71 -11.28
N ALA A 225 -36.03 -15.97 -11.97
CA ALA A 225 -36.47 -15.17 -13.11
C ALA A 225 -36.74 -13.70 -12.73
N SER A 226 -37.23 -13.42 -11.52
CA SER A 226 -37.46 -12.04 -11.05
C SER A 226 -36.18 -11.29 -10.68
N LYS A 227 -35.13 -11.99 -10.23
CA LYS A 227 -33.84 -11.39 -9.84
C LYS A 227 -33.05 -10.93 -11.06
N HIS A 228 -33.19 -11.64 -12.18
CA HIS A 228 -32.55 -11.28 -13.44
C HIS A 228 -33.50 -10.44 -14.28
N SER A 229 -32.99 -9.44 -15.00
CA SER A 229 -33.82 -8.42 -15.67
C SER A 229 -34.96 -9.07 -16.47
N PRO A 230 -36.25 -8.76 -16.19
CA PRO A 230 -37.40 -9.39 -16.85
C PRO A 230 -37.46 -9.10 -18.35
N GLN A 231 -36.61 -8.21 -18.86
CA GLN A 231 -36.50 -7.86 -20.28
C GLN A 231 -35.39 -8.64 -21.01
N HIS A 232 -34.73 -9.61 -20.35
CA HIS A 232 -33.71 -10.41 -21.03
C HIS A 232 -34.35 -11.25 -22.15
N PRO A 233 -33.81 -11.24 -23.40
CA PRO A 233 -34.43 -11.92 -24.55
C PRO A 233 -34.71 -13.40 -24.32
N PHE A 234 -33.86 -14.08 -23.54
CA PHE A 234 -34.06 -15.48 -23.17
C PHE A 234 -35.31 -15.65 -22.29
N LEU A 235 -35.51 -14.83 -21.27
CA LEU A 235 -36.67 -14.96 -20.37
C LEU A 235 -37.97 -14.72 -21.14
N LEU A 236 -38.00 -13.74 -22.03
CA LEU A 236 -39.14 -13.48 -22.93
C LEU A 236 -39.47 -14.69 -23.82
N ALA A 237 -38.45 -15.39 -24.33
CA ALA A 237 -38.65 -16.62 -25.09
C ALA A 237 -39.18 -17.78 -24.23
N GLN A 238 -38.77 -17.85 -22.94
CA GLN A 238 -39.21 -18.88 -22.01
C GLN A 238 -40.56 -18.59 -21.34
N GLU A 239 -41.11 -17.36 -21.40
CA GLU A 239 -42.40 -17.01 -20.79
C GLU A 239 -43.53 -17.95 -21.20
N GLY A 240 -43.55 -18.37 -22.48
CA GLY A 240 -44.55 -19.30 -22.99
C GLY A 240 -44.48 -20.68 -22.32
N ARG A 241 -43.28 -21.15 -21.97
CA ARG A 241 -43.06 -22.42 -21.25
C ARG A 241 -43.42 -22.28 -19.78
N MET A 242 -42.95 -21.21 -19.13
CA MET A 242 -43.31 -20.91 -17.73
C MET A 242 -44.82 -20.81 -17.53
N ARG A 243 -45.55 -20.21 -18.47
CA ARG A 243 -47.02 -20.09 -18.40
C ARG A 243 -47.73 -21.45 -18.54
N LYS A 244 -47.23 -22.34 -19.40
CA LYS A 244 -47.77 -23.72 -19.52
C LYS A 244 -47.55 -24.50 -18.23
N ILE A 245 -46.35 -24.43 -17.67
CA ILE A 245 -46.03 -25.05 -16.38
C ILE A 245 -46.96 -24.50 -15.29
N GLN A 246 -47.16 -23.19 -15.24
CA GLN A 246 -48.07 -22.54 -14.30
C GLN A 246 -49.50 -23.05 -14.43
N GLU A 247 -50.05 -23.09 -15.66
CA GLU A 247 -51.42 -23.56 -15.92
C GLU A 247 -51.61 -25.02 -15.48
N ILE A 248 -50.65 -25.89 -15.79
CA ILE A 248 -50.71 -27.30 -15.41
C ILE A 248 -50.60 -27.46 -13.90
N LEU A 249 -49.67 -26.74 -13.26
CA LEU A 249 -49.50 -26.75 -11.82
C LEU A 249 -50.75 -26.25 -11.07
N LEU A 250 -51.38 -25.17 -11.58
CA LEU A 250 -52.64 -24.66 -11.03
C LEU A 250 -53.78 -25.66 -11.21
N SER A 251 -53.86 -26.32 -12.36
CA SER A 251 -54.86 -27.36 -12.59
C SER A 251 -54.69 -28.55 -11.64
N ASP A 252 -53.45 -28.99 -11.38
CA ASP A 252 -53.16 -30.09 -10.45
C ASP A 252 -53.40 -29.69 -9.00
N LEU A 253 -53.04 -28.46 -8.62
CA LEU A 253 -53.42 -27.87 -7.32
C LEU A 253 -54.94 -27.79 -7.15
N GLU A 254 -55.69 -27.41 -8.18
CA GLU A 254 -57.15 -27.37 -8.11
C GLU A 254 -57.78 -28.77 -7.98
N MET A 255 -57.23 -29.77 -8.66
CA MET A 255 -57.67 -31.16 -8.52
C MET A 255 -57.40 -31.68 -7.10
N THR A 256 -56.20 -31.46 -6.57
CA THR A 256 -55.84 -31.87 -5.20
C THR A 256 -56.67 -31.15 -4.13
N ILE A 257 -56.94 -29.84 -4.29
CA ILE A 257 -57.84 -29.07 -3.41
C ILE A 257 -59.27 -29.63 -3.40
N LYS A 258 -59.75 -30.17 -4.53
CA LYS A 258 -61.09 -30.77 -4.63
C LYS A 258 -61.16 -32.14 -3.96
N GLN A 259 -60.07 -32.90 -4.00
CA GLN A 259 -59.95 -34.22 -3.37
C GLN A 259 -59.71 -34.12 -1.85
N GLU A 260 -59.09 -33.04 -1.39
CA GLU A 260 -58.72 -32.86 0.01
C GLU A 260 -59.92 -32.51 0.90
N THR A 261 -60.15 -33.32 1.94
CA THR A 261 -61.30 -33.19 2.86
C THR A 261 -60.97 -32.44 4.14
N GLU A 262 -59.68 -32.37 4.53
CA GLU A 262 -59.28 -31.64 5.73
C GLU A 262 -59.14 -30.13 5.48
N VAL A 263 -59.82 -29.33 6.32
CA VAL A 263 -59.85 -27.87 6.21
C VAL A 263 -58.46 -27.24 6.31
N LYS A 264 -57.59 -27.74 7.21
CA LYS A 264 -56.23 -27.19 7.39
C LYS A 264 -55.35 -27.43 6.18
N LYS A 265 -55.42 -28.63 5.58
CA LYS A 265 -54.66 -29.01 4.39
C LYS A 265 -55.14 -28.24 3.17
N LYS A 266 -56.46 -28.11 3.02
CA LYS A 266 -57.08 -27.28 1.99
C LYS A 266 -56.65 -25.80 2.09
N GLN A 267 -56.53 -25.25 3.30
CA GLN A 267 -56.04 -23.89 3.50
C GLN A 267 -54.56 -23.73 3.11
N LYS A 268 -53.69 -24.72 3.41
CA LYS A 268 -52.29 -24.71 2.95
C LYS A 268 -52.18 -24.79 1.43
N LEU A 269 -52.96 -25.67 0.78
CA LEU A 269 -53.02 -25.77 -0.69
C LEU A 269 -53.50 -24.46 -1.33
N LEU A 270 -54.46 -23.78 -0.71
CA LEU A 270 -54.92 -22.46 -1.18
C LEU A 270 -53.83 -21.38 -1.05
N GLN A 271 -53.00 -21.42 0.01
CA GLN A 271 -51.85 -20.51 0.13
C GLN A 271 -50.80 -20.78 -0.96
N ILE A 272 -50.48 -22.04 -1.23
CA ILE A 272 -49.54 -22.42 -2.30
C ILE A 272 -50.09 -22.00 -3.66
N ARG A 273 -51.39 -22.21 -3.92
CA ARG A 273 -52.06 -21.72 -5.13
C ARG A 273 -51.93 -20.21 -5.31
N GLY A 274 -52.14 -19.43 -4.24
CA GLY A 274 -51.95 -17.98 -4.26
C GLY A 274 -50.52 -17.58 -4.62
N ALA A 275 -49.52 -18.25 -4.05
CA ALA A 275 -48.11 -17.97 -4.35
C ALA A 275 -47.71 -18.33 -5.80
N VAL A 276 -48.39 -19.30 -6.42
CA VAL A 276 -48.16 -19.65 -7.83
C VAL A 276 -48.86 -18.65 -8.78
N GLU A 277 -50.01 -18.10 -8.39
CA GLU A 277 -50.76 -17.10 -9.18
C GLU A 277 -50.11 -15.70 -9.16
N GLU A 278 -49.56 -15.25 -8.02
CA GLU A 278 -48.88 -13.94 -7.83
C GLU A 278 -47.50 -13.90 -8.47
#